data_AF-A0AAW0P056-F1
#
_entry.id   AF-A0AAW0P056-F1
#
_cell.length_a   1.000
_cell.length_b   1.000
_cell.length_c   1.000
_cell.angle_alpha   90.00
_cell.angle_beta   90.00
_cell.angle_gamma   90.00
#
_symmetry.space_group_name_H-M   'P 1'
#
loop_
_entity.id
_entity.type
_entity.pdbx_description
1 polymer ?
#
loop_
_entity_poly.entity_id
_entity_poly.type
_entity_poly.pdbx_seq_one_letter_code
_entity_poly.pdbx_strand_id
1 'polypeptide(L)'
;MTVSFSSVVFRAVAEICQILNIRRSEELSLLRPPEDKKKKKKDKHSAQEELWDIDQLIKGAGGSGSMQSKTMTATYDPENGMPLSATSVWFGDNPLAESQPNLPPAELAKIYQQLSLVDKAHINSGWLDSSRSLMEQDVSEDDKILLRFKYNVFFDLNPKYDAVRITQLYEQARWSILLEEIDCTDEEMLMFASLQYHICKLTISSEPQDNSDEPEIDEVEAALSNLEVTLEGGHTDRILEDITDIPELADTLRLFRPKRLTLRPYKDYWFVFKDTTISYYKNKEAAQGEPIDQLHLRGCEVVPDVNVTDKKFGIKLLLPVADGMNEVYIRCDNENQYAKWKAACILASKGKTMAYSSYKSEVKNIQSFLQMKSLAPPPGQEAPDVENMDMNAECFVSPRYAKKHKTKQLATRLLEAHQNIARLSLMDAKMRFIQAWQSLQSLASTTTLSDLKAAGKTKSWASRTTA
;
A
#
# COMPACT_ATOMS: atom_id res chain seq x y z
N MET A 1 8.00 -22.63 -3.40
CA MET A 1 6.54 -22.78 -3.68
C MET A 1 6.27 -23.97 -4.63
N THR A 2 5.18 -24.73 -4.45
CA THR A 2 4.82 -25.86 -5.36
C THR A 2 3.72 -25.45 -6.34
N VAL A 3 3.84 -25.86 -7.62
CA VAL A 3 2.90 -25.50 -8.70
C VAL A 3 2.52 -26.73 -9.53
N SER A 4 1.38 -26.67 -10.24
CA SER A 4 0.94 -27.74 -11.13
C SER A 4 1.76 -27.77 -12.43
N PHE A 5 2.47 -28.86 -12.69
CA PHE A 5 3.24 -29.05 -13.93
C PHE A 5 2.39 -29.50 -15.12
N SER A 6 1.18 -30.00 -14.87
CA SER A 6 0.24 -30.48 -15.89
C SER A 6 -0.79 -29.44 -16.32
N SER A 7 -1.02 -28.41 -15.49
CA SER A 7 -1.88 -27.27 -15.86
C SER A 7 -1.18 -26.41 -16.91
N VAL A 8 -1.95 -25.78 -17.80
CA VAL A 8 -1.42 -24.74 -18.69
C VAL A 8 -0.82 -23.59 -17.88
N VAL A 9 0.25 -22.98 -18.37
CA VAL A 9 1.00 -21.93 -17.66
C VAL A 9 0.10 -20.77 -17.24
N PHE A 10 -0.88 -20.38 -18.05
CA PHE A 10 -1.85 -19.33 -17.67
C PHE A 10 -2.56 -19.63 -16.35
N ARG A 11 -3.01 -20.89 -16.18
CA ARG A 11 -3.67 -21.33 -14.95
C ARG A 11 -2.69 -21.45 -13.79
N ALA A 12 -1.49 -21.99 -14.04
CA ALA A 12 -0.45 -22.05 -13.03
C ALA A 12 -0.10 -20.64 -12.50
N VAL A 13 0.01 -19.64 -13.38
CA VAL A 13 0.23 -18.23 -13.00
C VAL A 13 -0.94 -17.69 -12.17
N ALA A 14 -2.19 -17.99 -12.53
CA ALA A 14 -3.34 -17.58 -11.73
C ALA A 14 -3.30 -18.15 -10.30
N GLU A 15 -2.96 -19.43 -10.16
CA GLU A 15 -2.78 -20.09 -8.86
C GLU A 15 -1.63 -19.46 -8.06
N ILE A 16 -0.49 -19.18 -8.71
CA ILE A 16 0.64 -18.47 -8.09
C ILE A 16 0.24 -17.07 -7.60
N CYS A 17 -0.38 -16.27 -8.47
CA CYS A 17 -0.81 -14.91 -8.13
C CYS A 17 -1.82 -14.91 -6.98
N GLN A 18 -2.73 -15.90 -6.94
CA GLN A 18 -3.67 -16.08 -5.84
C GLN A 18 -2.94 -16.36 -4.52
N ILE A 19 -1.92 -17.22 -4.53
CA ILE A 19 -1.09 -17.52 -3.35
C ILE A 19 -0.34 -16.26 -2.87
N LEU A 20 0.16 -15.46 -3.81
CA LEU A 20 0.96 -14.25 -3.52
C LEU A 20 0.10 -13.00 -3.25
N ASN A 21 -1.24 -13.12 -3.27
CA ASN A 21 -2.18 -12.00 -3.15
C ASN A 21 -1.96 -10.89 -4.22
N ILE A 22 -1.78 -11.31 -5.46
CA ILE A 22 -1.67 -10.45 -6.64
C ILE A 22 -2.96 -10.60 -7.45
N ARG A 23 -3.77 -9.53 -7.53
CA ARG A 23 -4.92 -9.48 -8.44
C ARG A 23 -4.46 -9.39 -9.90
N ARG A 24 -5.38 -9.65 -10.84
CA ARG A 24 -5.17 -9.49 -12.28
C ARG A 24 -4.00 -10.32 -12.81
N SER A 25 -4.03 -11.63 -12.53
CA SER A 25 -2.96 -12.57 -12.94
C SER A 25 -2.71 -12.59 -14.44
N GLU A 26 -3.68 -12.18 -15.26
CA GLU A 26 -3.57 -12.01 -16.71
C GLU A 26 -2.47 -11.03 -17.15
N GLU A 27 -2.00 -10.16 -16.26
CA GLU A 27 -0.92 -9.21 -16.52
C GLU A 27 0.48 -9.84 -16.34
N LEU A 28 0.56 -10.99 -15.68
CA LEU A 28 1.79 -11.68 -15.34
C LEU A 28 1.99 -12.94 -16.17
N SER A 29 3.23 -13.39 -16.28
CA SER A 29 3.56 -14.70 -16.83
C SER A 29 4.89 -15.19 -16.28
N LEU A 30 5.25 -16.40 -16.68
CA LEU A 30 6.52 -17.03 -16.33
C LEU A 30 7.57 -16.82 -17.43
N LEU A 31 8.77 -16.44 -17.02
CA LEU A 31 9.92 -16.16 -17.86
C LEU A 31 11.10 -17.03 -17.43
N ARG A 32 11.77 -17.68 -18.39
CA ARG A 32 13.02 -18.39 -18.10
C ARG A 32 14.12 -17.40 -17.71
N PRO A 33 14.93 -17.69 -16.69
CA PRO A 33 16.10 -16.89 -16.40
C PRO A 33 17.05 -16.90 -17.61
N PRO A 34 17.68 -15.76 -17.93
CA PRO A 34 18.63 -15.70 -19.04
C PRO A 34 19.82 -16.64 -18.79
N GLU A 35 20.23 -17.40 -19.82
CA GLU A 35 21.41 -18.24 -19.72
C GLU A 35 22.69 -17.40 -19.62
N ASP A 36 23.43 -17.62 -18.54
CA ASP A 36 24.63 -16.88 -18.22
C ASP A 36 25.80 -17.35 -19.13
N LYS A 37 25.95 -16.75 -20.33
CA LYS A 37 26.96 -17.16 -21.33
C LYS A 37 28.41 -17.18 -20.80
N LYS A 38 28.68 -16.52 -19.67
CA LYS A 38 30.00 -16.47 -19.01
C LYS A 38 30.27 -17.63 -18.04
N LYS A 39 29.27 -18.42 -17.64
CA LYS A 39 29.41 -19.50 -16.63
C LYS A 39 29.51 -20.89 -17.26
N LYS A 40 30.44 -21.07 -18.20
CA LYS A 40 31.05 -22.38 -18.48
C LYS A 40 32.20 -22.67 -17.50
N LYS A 41 31.98 -22.44 -16.20
CA LYS A 41 32.85 -22.97 -15.13
C LYS A 41 32.11 -22.95 -13.80
N LYS A 42 31.74 -24.15 -13.39
CA LYS A 42 31.50 -24.68 -12.03
C LYS A 42 31.70 -23.68 -10.87
N ASP A 43 30.81 -22.71 -10.72
CA ASP A 43 30.45 -22.10 -9.44
C ASP A 43 28.94 -21.96 -9.43
N LYS A 44 28.32 -22.78 -8.57
CA LYS A 44 26.87 -22.86 -8.32
C LYS A 44 26.50 -21.67 -7.43
N HIS A 45 25.36 -21.04 -7.74
CA HIS A 45 24.76 -19.84 -7.14
C HIS A 45 25.29 -18.49 -7.64
N SER A 46 24.45 -17.77 -8.39
CA SER A 46 24.68 -16.36 -8.69
C SER A 46 24.10 -15.49 -7.57
N ALA A 47 24.82 -14.45 -7.14
CA ALA A 47 24.33 -13.49 -6.14
C ALA A 47 22.99 -12.85 -6.54
N GLN A 48 22.72 -12.77 -7.85
CA GLN A 48 21.48 -12.27 -8.43
C GLN A 48 20.30 -13.22 -8.20
N GLU A 49 20.52 -14.54 -8.28
CA GLU A 49 19.47 -15.53 -8.00
C GLU A 49 19.12 -15.64 -6.53
N GLU A 50 20.05 -15.36 -5.61
CA GLU A 50 19.78 -15.33 -4.17
C GLU A 50 18.98 -14.09 -3.77
N LEU A 51 19.27 -12.95 -4.39
CA LEU A 51 18.58 -11.68 -4.14
C LEU A 51 17.10 -11.72 -4.56
N TRP A 52 16.78 -12.46 -5.62
CA TRP A 52 15.44 -12.55 -6.19
C TRP A 52 14.68 -13.80 -5.77
N ASP A 53 15.21 -14.56 -4.83
CA ASP A 53 14.59 -15.78 -4.33
C ASP A 53 13.42 -15.45 -3.39
N ILE A 54 12.21 -15.77 -3.84
CA ILE A 54 10.97 -15.57 -3.08
C ILE A 54 11.03 -16.35 -1.75
N ASP A 55 11.66 -17.53 -1.73
CA ASP A 55 11.74 -18.35 -0.53
C ASP A 55 12.71 -17.76 0.52
N GLN A 56 13.68 -16.91 0.13
CA GLN A 56 14.49 -16.15 1.07
C GLN A 56 13.76 -14.93 1.62
N LEU A 57 12.96 -14.26 0.77
CA LEU A 57 12.15 -13.11 1.18
C LEU A 57 11.08 -13.49 2.22
N ILE A 58 10.49 -14.67 2.09
CA ILE A 58 9.49 -15.21 3.02
C ILE A 58 10.14 -15.68 4.34
N LYS A 59 11.41 -16.08 4.33
CA LYS A 59 12.13 -16.58 5.54
C LYS A 59 12.85 -15.50 6.34
N GLY A 60 13.15 -14.35 5.73
CA GLY A 60 13.96 -13.27 6.34
C GLY A 60 13.20 -12.32 7.28
N ALA A 61 11.88 -12.22 7.15
CA ALA A 61 11.02 -11.59 8.16
C ALA A 61 10.66 -12.68 9.17
N GLY A 62 10.85 -12.45 10.48
CA GLY A 62 10.64 -13.44 11.56
C GLY A 62 9.22 -14.00 11.74
N GLY A 63 8.39 -13.95 10.70
CA GLY A 63 7.07 -14.57 10.65
C GLY A 63 7.17 -16.06 10.39
N SER A 64 6.52 -16.83 11.27
CA SER A 64 6.17 -18.23 11.07
C SER A 64 5.81 -18.52 9.61
N GLY A 65 6.51 -19.49 9.02
CA GLY A 65 6.29 -19.86 7.63
C GLY A 65 4.83 -20.23 7.36
N SER A 66 4.32 -19.84 6.19
CA SER A 66 3.14 -20.42 5.54
C SER A 66 2.02 -20.83 6.51
N MET A 67 1.33 -19.87 7.12
CA MET A 67 -0.01 -20.13 7.67
C MET A 67 -1.05 -20.27 6.54
N GLN A 68 -0.81 -21.20 5.62
CA GLN A 68 -1.80 -21.64 4.65
C GLN A 68 -2.33 -22.98 5.16
N SER A 69 -3.49 -22.92 5.83
CA SER A 69 -4.28 -24.12 6.06
C SER A 69 -4.60 -24.69 4.68
N LYS A 70 -4.10 -25.90 4.36
CA LYS A 70 -4.25 -26.59 3.06
C LYS A 70 -5.72 -26.82 2.64
N THR A 71 -6.68 -26.39 3.46
CA THR A 71 -8.11 -26.62 3.33
C THR A 71 -8.91 -25.36 2.98
N MET A 72 -8.29 -24.16 2.95
CA MET A 72 -8.99 -22.89 2.71
C MET A 72 -8.34 -22.10 1.55
N THR A 73 -9.14 -21.79 0.53
CA THR A 73 -8.72 -21.01 -0.65
C THR A 73 -9.24 -19.58 -0.53
N ALA A 74 -8.37 -18.58 -0.68
CA ALA A 74 -8.79 -17.18 -0.71
C ALA A 74 -9.79 -16.96 -1.86
N THR A 75 -11.02 -16.59 -1.51
CA THR A 75 -12.11 -16.43 -2.47
C THR A 75 -12.22 -14.97 -2.87
N TYR A 76 -12.08 -14.74 -4.16
CA TYR A 76 -12.25 -13.44 -4.79
C TYR A 76 -13.60 -13.41 -5.50
N ASP A 77 -14.27 -12.27 -5.45
CA ASP A 77 -15.48 -12.00 -6.20
C ASP A 77 -15.16 -12.07 -7.71
N PRO A 78 -15.87 -12.92 -8.48
CA PRO A 78 -15.58 -13.14 -9.89
C PRO A 78 -15.93 -11.95 -10.81
N GLU A 79 -16.77 -11.00 -10.39
CA GLU A 79 -17.14 -9.84 -11.23
C GLU A 79 -16.13 -8.69 -11.13
N ASN A 80 -15.54 -8.48 -9.96
CA ASN A 80 -14.68 -7.31 -9.69
C ASN A 80 -13.28 -7.70 -9.17
N GLY A 81 -13.03 -8.97 -8.89
CA GLY A 81 -11.75 -9.50 -8.42
C GLY A 81 -11.44 -9.15 -6.97
N MET A 82 -12.43 -8.78 -6.16
CA MET A 82 -12.23 -8.29 -4.79
C MET A 82 -12.17 -9.46 -3.79
N PRO A 83 -11.22 -9.48 -2.83
CA PRO A 83 -11.24 -10.51 -1.79
C PRO A 83 -12.52 -10.36 -0.96
N LEU A 84 -13.22 -11.47 -0.71
CA LEU A 84 -14.39 -11.46 0.18
C LEU A 84 -13.96 -11.00 1.57
N SER A 85 -14.80 -10.23 2.27
CA SER A 85 -14.46 -9.58 3.55
C SER A 85 -13.93 -10.54 4.64
N ALA A 86 -14.20 -11.84 4.54
CA ALA A 86 -13.72 -12.86 5.48
C ALA A 86 -12.26 -13.29 5.22
N THR A 87 -11.72 -13.10 4.02
CA THR A 87 -10.37 -13.55 3.64
C THR A 87 -9.31 -12.47 3.77
N SER A 88 -9.69 -11.20 3.97
CA SER A 88 -8.75 -10.09 4.17
C SER A 88 -7.91 -10.25 5.45
N VAL A 89 -8.42 -10.97 6.45
CA VAL A 89 -7.76 -11.23 7.74
C VAL A 89 -6.74 -12.38 7.63
N TRP A 90 -6.80 -13.18 6.56
CA TRP A 90 -5.90 -14.33 6.36
C TRP A 90 -4.53 -13.92 5.82
N PHE A 91 -4.39 -12.66 5.42
CA PHE A 91 -3.17 -12.07 4.88
C PHE A 91 -2.63 -11.05 5.89
N GLY A 92 -2.22 -11.51 7.08
CA GLY A 92 -1.32 -10.75 7.95
C GLY A 92 -0.06 -10.30 7.20
N ASP A 93 0.84 -9.56 7.87
CA ASP A 93 1.99 -8.88 7.27
C ASP A 93 2.68 -9.69 6.16
N ASN A 94 2.35 -9.36 4.90
CA ASN A 94 2.90 -10.03 3.74
C ASN A 94 4.21 -9.33 3.36
N PRO A 95 5.38 -9.99 3.48
CA PRO A 95 6.67 -9.34 3.21
C PRO A 95 6.80 -8.86 1.76
N LEU A 96 5.99 -9.37 0.83
CA LEU A 96 5.95 -8.92 -0.56
C LEU A 96 5.24 -7.55 -0.74
N ALA A 97 4.56 -7.03 0.28
CA ALA A 97 3.97 -5.70 0.29
C ALA A 97 4.99 -4.61 0.69
N GLU A 98 6.11 -5.00 1.27
CA GLU A 98 7.19 -4.10 1.63
C GLU A 98 8.22 -3.97 0.50
N SER A 99 8.78 -2.77 0.35
CA SER A 99 9.83 -2.52 -0.64
C SER A 99 11.18 -2.94 -0.08
N GLN A 100 12.00 -3.58 -0.91
CA GLN A 100 13.30 -4.04 -0.48
C GLN A 100 14.28 -2.87 -0.30
N PRO A 101 15.22 -2.93 0.65
CA PRO A 101 16.28 -1.95 0.77
C PRO A 101 17.16 -1.95 -0.50
N ASN A 102 17.73 -0.79 -0.82
CA ASN A 102 18.64 -0.70 -1.95
C ASN A 102 19.95 -1.44 -1.70
N LEU A 103 20.48 -2.04 -2.75
CA LEU A 103 21.81 -2.62 -2.72
C LEU A 103 22.87 -1.53 -2.57
N PRO A 104 23.97 -1.83 -1.84
CA PRO A 104 25.17 -1.00 -1.91
C PRO A 104 25.66 -0.86 -3.37
N PRO A 105 26.23 0.29 -3.77
CA PRO A 105 26.69 0.54 -5.14
C PRO A 105 27.64 -0.54 -5.68
N ALA A 106 28.49 -1.12 -4.82
CA ALA A 106 29.41 -2.19 -5.17
C ALA A 106 28.69 -3.49 -5.58
N GLU A 107 27.60 -3.86 -4.90
CA GLU A 107 26.82 -5.06 -5.24
C GLU A 107 25.95 -4.81 -6.47
N LEU A 108 25.34 -3.63 -6.58
CA LEU A 108 24.59 -3.23 -7.77
C LEU A 108 25.46 -3.25 -9.03
N ALA A 109 26.73 -2.83 -8.92
CA ALA A 109 27.68 -2.86 -10.03
C ALA A 109 28.07 -4.29 -10.48
N LYS A 110 27.95 -5.31 -9.63
CA LYS A 110 28.24 -6.71 -9.99
C LYS A 110 27.14 -7.32 -10.86
N ILE A 111 25.89 -6.96 -10.58
CA ILE A 111 24.72 -7.46 -11.33
C ILE A 111 24.39 -6.60 -12.55
N TYR A 112 24.86 -5.35 -12.58
CA TYR A 112 24.69 -4.48 -13.73
C TYR A 112 25.48 -4.98 -14.95
N GLN A 113 24.76 -5.21 -16.04
CA GLN A 113 25.32 -5.49 -17.34
C GLN A 113 24.64 -4.64 -18.40
N GLN A 114 25.44 -3.90 -19.18
CA GLN A 114 24.91 -3.16 -20.31
C GLN A 114 24.42 -4.14 -21.40
N LEU A 115 23.12 -4.17 -21.63
CA LEU A 115 22.48 -5.05 -22.60
C LEU A 115 22.31 -4.36 -23.96
N SER A 116 22.71 -5.04 -25.04
CA SER A 116 22.35 -4.60 -26.39
C SER A 116 20.87 -4.88 -26.68
N LEU A 117 20.30 -4.25 -27.72
CA LEU A 117 18.93 -4.56 -28.17
C LEU A 117 18.74 -6.05 -28.51
N VAL A 118 19.79 -6.72 -28.99
CA VAL A 118 19.76 -8.16 -29.29
C VAL A 118 19.70 -8.98 -28.00
N ASP A 119 20.45 -8.58 -26.97
CA ASP A 119 20.40 -9.26 -25.66
C ASP A 119 19.03 -9.08 -25.01
N LYS A 120 18.46 -7.87 -25.06
CA LYS A 120 17.08 -7.59 -24.58
C LYS A 120 16.04 -8.43 -25.32
N ALA A 121 16.17 -8.58 -26.65
CA ALA A 121 15.29 -9.43 -27.43
C ALA A 121 15.44 -10.93 -27.07
N HIS A 122 16.66 -11.37 -26.76
CA HIS A 122 16.90 -12.75 -26.35
C HIS A 122 16.28 -13.06 -24.97
N ILE A 123 16.36 -12.13 -24.02
CA ILE A 123 15.65 -12.28 -22.73
C ILE A 123 14.15 -12.46 -22.97
N ASN A 124 13.54 -11.63 -23.83
CA ASN A 124 12.13 -11.76 -24.20
C ASN A 124 11.79 -13.06 -24.94
N SER A 125 12.75 -13.79 -25.51
CA SER A 125 12.49 -15.11 -26.10
C SER A 125 12.27 -16.21 -25.05
N GLY A 126 12.56 -15.94 -23.78
CA GLY A 126 12.41 -16.90 -22.68
C GLY A 126 11.00 -16.98 -22.08
N TRP A 127 10.03 -16.18 -22.54
CA TRP A 127 8.66 -16.24 -22.04
C TRP A 127 8.05 -17.62 -22.31
N LEU A 128 7.48 -18.23 -21.28
CA LEU A 128 6.75 -19.48 -21.44
C LEU A 128 5.43 -19.25 -22.19
N ASP A 129 5.06 -20.22 -23.00
CA ASP A 129 3.78 -20.28 -23.68
C ASP A 129 2.67 -20.54 -22.65
N SER A 130 1.81 -19.54 -22.46
CA SER A 130 0.71 -19.58 -21.48
C SER A 130 -0.34 -20.66 -21.78
N SER A 131 -0.40 -21.15 -23.02
CA SER A 131 -1.36 -22.16 -23.48
C SER A 131 -0.90 -23.61 -23.28
N ARG A 132 0.38 -23.82 -22.96
CA ARG A 132 0.98 -25.14 -22.76
C ARG A 132 1.34 -25.34 -21.29
N SER A 133 1.47 -26.60 -20.87
CA SER A 133 1.90 -26.91 -19.51
C SER A 133 3.41 -26.62 -19.29
N LEU A 134 3.85 -26.63 -18.03
CA LEU A 134 5.28 -26.48 -17.69
C LEU A 134 6.09 -27.68 -18.19
N MET A 135 5.55 -28.90 -18.03
CA MET A 135 6.19 -30.15 -18.46
C MET A 135 6.44 -30.18 -19.97
N GLU A 136 5.49 -29.67 -20.75
CA GLU A 136 5.56 -29.57 -22.21
C GLU A 136 6.64 -28.61 -22.75
N GLN A 137 7.19 -27.80 -21.86
CA GLN A 137 8.13 -26.75 -22.21
C GLN A 137 9.53 -27.05 -21.65
N ASP A 138 9.82 -28.25 -21.15
CA ASP A 138 11.12 -28.59 -20.54
C ASP A 138 11.40 -27.74 -19.29
N VAL A 139 10.42 -27.61 -18.41
CA VAL A 139 10.63 -27.16 -17.02
C VAL A 139 10.68 -28.39 -16.14
N SER A 140 11.76 -28.55 -15.39
CA SER A 140 11.99 -29.66 -14.46
C SER A 140 11.67 -29.26 -13.03
N GLU A 141 11.59 -30.25 -12.14
CA GLU A 141 11.56 -30.00 -10.70
C GLU A 141 12.80 -29.22 -10.27
N ASP A 142 12.64 -28.31 -9.30
CA ASP A 142 13.67 -27.38 -8.80
C ASP A 142 14.23 -26.34 -9.80
N ASP A 143 13.69 -26.27 -11.04
CA ASP A 143 14.05 -25.20 -11.96
C ASP A 143 13.58 -23.83 -11.43
N LYS A 144 14.47 -22.83 -11.50
CA LYS A 144 14.14 -21.45 -11.17
C LYS A 144 13.46 -20.78 -12.34
N ILE A 145 12.29 -20.18 -12.09
CA ILE A 145 11.51 -19.45 -13.08
C ILE A 145 11.17 -18.07 -12.53
N LEU A 146 11.21 -17.06 -13.39
CA LEU A 146 10.90 -15.68 -13.03
C LEU A 146 9.40 -15.42 -13.19
N LEU A 147 8.73 -14.99 -12.13
CA LEU A 147 7.42 -14.35 -12.24
C LEU A 147 7.61 -12.86 -12.57
N ARG A 148 7.01 -12.40 -13.66
CA ARG A 148 7.16 -11.02 -14.15
C ARG A 148 5.85 -10.49 -14.72
N PHE A 149 5.62 -9.19 -14.56
CA PHE A 149 4.58 -8.48 -15.31
C PHE A 149 4.99 -8.46 -16.78
N LYS A 150 4.19 -9.10 -17.63
CA LYS A 150 4.47 -9.30 -19.05
C LYS A 150 3.85 -8.22 -19.91
N TYR A 151 2.66 -7.77 -19.54
CA TYR A 151 1.87 -6.81 -20.32
C TYR A 151 1.84 -5.45 -19.61
N ASN A 152 2.30 -4.39 -20.28
CA ASN A 152 2.41 -3.05 -19.71
C ASN A 152 1.09 -2.26 -19.66
N VAL A 153 -0.03 -2.97 -19.51
CA VAL A 153 -1.37 -2.41 -19.44
C VAL A 153 -1.99 -2.91 -18.14
N PHE A 154 -1.94 -2.07 -17.11
CA PHE A 154 -2.41 -2.44 -15.77
C PHE A 154 -3.82 -1.88 -15.54
N PHE A 155 -4.78 -2.77 -15.37
CA PHE A 155 -6.17 -2.39 -15.13
C PHE A 155 -6.44 -2.25 -13.62
N ASP A 156 -7.12 -1.18 -13.23
CA ASP A 156 -7.58 -0.96 -11.85
C ASP A 156 -6.48 -1.20 -10.80
N LEU A 157 -5.34 -0.50 -10.90
CA LEU A 157 -4.35 -0.50 -9.83
C LEU A 157 -4.93 0.26 -8.63
N ASN A 158 -5.29 -0.48 -7.59
CA ASN A 158 -6.01 0.08 -6.45
C ASN A 158 -5.19 0.00 -5.15
N PRO A 159 -4.65 1.13 -4.65
CA PRO A 159 -3.91 1.25 -3.39
C PRO A 159 -4.50 0.50 -2.18
N LYS A 160 -5.83 0.35 -2.12
CA LYS A 160 -6.52 -0.26 -0.99
C LYS A 160 -6.42 -1.79 -0.98
N TYR A 161 -6.24 -2.42 -2.14
CA TYR A 161 -6.32 -3.88 -2.30
C TYR A 161 -5.05 -4.48 -2.91
N ASP A 162 -4.28 -3.68 -3.65
CA ASP A 162 -3.14 -4.12 -4.45
C ASP A 162 -1.80 -3.80 -3.78
N ALA A 163 -1.69 -3.89 -2.46
CA ALA A 163 -0.44 -3.60 -1.75
C ALA A 163 0.74 -4.43 -2.31
N VAL A 164 0.55 -5.74 -2.48
CA VAL A 164 1.57 -6.62 -3.06
C VAL A 164 1.76 -6.36 -4.55
N ARG A 165 0.67 -6.32 -5.33
CA ARG A 165 0.73 -6.10 -6.79
C ARG A 165 1.42 -4.78 -7.14
N ILE A 166 1.08 -3.67 -6.48
CA ILE A 166 1.71 -2.36 -6.68
C ILE A 166 3.18 -2.40 -6.26
N THR A 167 3.50 -3.03 -5.12
CA THR A 167 4.88 -3.12 -4.65
C THR A 167 5.75 -3.95 -5.58
N GLN A 168 5.30 -5.12 -6.01
CA GLN A 168 6.06 -5.97 -6.94
C GLN A 168 6.18 -5.34 -8.33
N LEU A 169 5.16 -4.60 -8.79
CA LEU A 169 5.24 -3.82 -10.03
C LEU A 169 6.25 -2.68 -9.92
N TYR A 170 6.26 -1.97 -8.79
CA TYR A 170 7.28 -0.97 -8.47
C TYR A 170 8.68 -1.58 -8.44
N GLU A 171 8.88 -2.73 -7.78
CA GLU A 171 10.18 -3.40 -7.73
C GLU A 171 10.67 -3.81 -9.12
N GLN A 172 9.79 -4.38 -9.97
CA GLN A 172 10.14 -4.68 -11.36
C GLN A 172 10.53 -3.43 -12.15
N ALA A 173 9.77 -2.34 -12.02
CA ALA A 173 10.08 -1.06 -12.65
C ALA A 173 11.43 -0.50 -12.16
N ARG A 174 11.65 -0.49 -10.85
CA ARG A 174 12.89 -0.03 -10.19
C ARG A 174 14.11 -0.78 -10.72
N TRP A 175 14.06 -2.11 -10.75
CA TRP A 175 15.15 -2.93 -11.28
C TRP A 175 15.42 -2.64 -12.76
N SER A 176 14.38 -2.46 -13.57
CA SER A 176 14.54 -2.16 -15.00
C SER A 176 15.23 -0.80 -15.25
N ILE A 177 15.04 0.18 -14.37
CA ILE A 177 15.70 1.49 -14.42
C ILE A 177 17.15 1.39 -13.92
N LEU A 178 17.38 0.77 -12.76
CA LEU A 178 18.72 0.66 -12.16
C LEU A 178 19.69 -0.18 -13.02
N LEU A 179 19.18 -1.23 -13.66
CA LEU A 179 19.95 -2.11 -14.55
C LEU A 179 20.00 -1.61 -16.00
N GLU A 180 19.37 -0.47 -16.30
CA GLU A 180 19.27 0.11 -17.65
C GLU A 180 18.68 -0.87 -18.70
N GLU A 181 17.74 -1.72 -18.27
CA GLU A 181 16.91 -2.52 -19.17
C GLU A 181 15.98 -1.60 -19.98
N ILE A 182 15.53 -0.51 -19.36
CA ILE A 182 14.79 0.58 -20.01
C ILE A 182 15.65 1.85 -19.98
N ASP A 183 15.75 2.50 -21.13
CA ASP A 183 16.49 3.75 -21.28
C ASP A 183 15.63 4.93 -20.77
N CYS A 184 16.23 5.81 -19.99
CA CYS A 184 15.63 7.07 -19.55
C CYS A 184 16.65 8.22 -19.66
N THR A 185 16.16 9.45 -19.67
CA THR A 185 17.00 10.66 -19.66
C THR A 185 17.64 10.88 -18.29
N ASP A 186 18.64 11.77 -18.24
CA ASP A 186 19.30 12.16 -16.99
C ASP A 186 18.34 12.80 -15.97
N GLU A 187 17.32 13.52 -16.45
CA GLU A 187 16.30 14.18 -15.63
C GLU A 187 15.28 13.17 -15.08
N GLU A 188 14.85 12.22 -15.91
CA GLU A 188 13.98 11.12 -15.48
C GLU A 188 14.67 10.20 -14.48
N MET A 189 15.96 9.88 -14.67
CA MET A 189 16.76 9.10 -13.71
C MET A 189 16.78 9.77 -12.34
N LEU A 190 16.97 11.09 -12.29
CA LEU A 190 16.96 11.85 -11.04
C LEU A 190 15.57 11.86 -10.38
N MET A 191 14.50 11.91 -11.18
CA MET A 191 13.12 11.80 -10.69
C MET A 191 12.83 10.41 -10.12
N PHE A 192 13.25 9.32 -10.77
CA PHE A 192 13.14 7.96 -10.22
C PHE A 192 13.94 7.80 -8.93
N ALA A 193 15.16 8.32 -8.90
CA ALA A 193 16.00 8.28 -7.71
C ALA A 193 15.33 9.00 -6.52
N SER A 194 14.67 10.14 -6.76
CA SER A 194 14.01 10.90 -5.69
C SER A 194 12.79 10.17 -5.14
N LEU A 195 11.99 9.56 -6.02
CA LEU A 195 10.87 8.70 -5.63
C LEU A 195 11.36 7.48 -4.85
N GLN A 196 12.43 6.82 -5.30
CA GLN A 196 13.02 5.67 -4.62
C GLN A 196 13.55 6.05 -3.23
N TYR A 197 14.26 7.18 -3.12
CA TYR A 197 14.70 7.72 -1.82
C TYR A 197 13.52 8.00 -0.89
N HIS A 198 12.45 8.60 -1.40
CA HIS A 198 11.25 8.87 -0.62
C HIS A 198 10.58 7.59 -0.13
N ILE A 199 10.45 6.57 -1.00
CA ILE A 199 9.88 5.26 -0.68
C ILE A 199 10.73 4.57 0.38
N CYS A 200 12.06 4.52 0.23
CA CYS A 200 12.95 3.94 1.24
C CYS A 200 12.83 4.67 2.58
N LYS A 201 12.84 6.01 2.57
CA LYS A 201 12.68 6.82 3.79
C LYS A 201 11.36 6.51 4.51
N LEU A 202 10.26 6.44 3.78
CA LEU A 202 8.95 6.12 4.34
C LEU A 202 8.88 4.68 4.85
N THR A 203 9.47 3.72 4.13
CA THR A 203 9.50 2.29 4.52
C THR A 203 10.31 2.06 5.80
N ILE A 204 11.42 2.78 5.99
CA ILE A 204 12.25 2.70 7.21
C ILE A 204 11.62 3.45 8.39
N SER A 205 10.91 4.55 8.12
CA SER A 205 10.26 5.37 9.15
C SER A 205 8.98 4.73 9.68
N SER A 206 8.36 3.82 8.92
CA SER A 206 7.44 2.83 9.45
C SER A 206 8.28 1.79 10.20
N GLU A 207 8.57 2.04 11.49
CA GLU A 207 9.05 0.99 12.37
C GLU A 207 8.12 -0.24 12.25
N PRO A 208 8.65 -1.47 12.28
CA PRO A 208 7.80 -2.62 12.57
C PRO A 208 7.18 -2.31 13.93
N GLN A 209 5.84 -2.26 14.01
CA GLN A 209 5.23 -2.42 15.31
C GLN A 209 5.74 -3.78 15.82
N ASP A 210 6.61 -3.72 16.81
CA ASP A 210 6.98 -4.88 17.60
C ASP A 210 5.70 -5.30 18.34
N ASN A 211 4.87 -6.09 17.67
CA ASN A 211 3.69 -6.72 18.25
C ASN A 211 4.11 -7.82 19.26
N SER A 212 5.40 -7.94 19.60
CA SER A 212 5.89 -8.88 20.61
C SER A 212 5.78 -8.38 22.05
N ASP A 213 5.38 -7.12 22.27
CA ASP A 213 5.04 -6.55 23.58
C ASP A 213 3.55 -6.18 23.75
N GLU A 214 2.66 -6.63 22.85
CA GLU A 214 1.28 -6.87 23.31
C GLU A 214 1.31 -8.21 24.06
N PRO A 215 0.94 -8.25 25.36
CA PRO A 215 0.79 -9.52 26.02
C PRO A 215 -0.29 -10.30 25.27
N GLU A 216 0.14 -11.34 24.54
CA GLU A 216 -0.65 -12.41 23.91
C GLU A 216 -1.60 -13.13 24.91
N ILE A 217 -1.59 -12.65 26.16
CA ILE A 217 -2.42 -13.03 27.30
C ILE A 217 -3.84 -12.47 27.16
N ASP A 218 -4.07 -11.28 26.57
CA ASP A 218 -5.38 -10.60 26.68
C ASP A 218 -6.46 -11.14 25.72
N GLU A 219 -6.10 -11.70 24.56
CA GLU A 219 -7.08 -12.34 23.66
C GLU A 219 -7.47 -13.75 24.11
N VAL A 220 -6.52 -14.48 24.69
CA VAL A 220 -6.77 -15.80 25.29
C VAL A 220 -7.53 -15.66 26.60
N GLU A 221 -7.21 -14.65 27.43
CA GLU A 221 -7.91 -14.34 28.68
C GLU A 221 -9.30 -13.74 28.42
N ALA A 222 -9.48 -12.93 27.37
CA ALA A 222 -10.81 -12.49 26.93
C ALA A 222 -11.64 -13.62 26.32
N ALA A 223 -11.02 -14.55 25.57
CA ALA A 223 -11.71 -15.73 25.07
C ALA A 223 -12.09 -16.71 26.19
N LEU A 224 -11.21 -16.87 27.20
CA LEU A 224 -11.46 -17.65 28.41
C LEU A 224 -12.56 -17.01 29.26
N SER A 225 -12.55 -15.69 29.46
CA SER A 225 -13.58 -14.97 30.22
C SER A 225 -14.95 -15.02 29.52
N ASN A 226 -14.98 -14.96 28.19
CA ASN A 226 -16.22 -15.16 27.41
C ASN A 226 -16.74 -16.61 27.47
N LEU A 227 -15.86 -17.60 27.52
CA LEU A 227 -16.23 -19.02 27.67
C LEU A 227 -16.67 -19.36 29.11
N GLU A 228 -16.04 -18.74 30.12
CA GLU A 228 -16.39 -18.87 31.55
C GLU A 228 -17.78 -18.28 31.82
N VAL A 229 -18.11 -17.14 31.20
CA VAL A 229 -19.46 -16.54 31.22
C VAL A 229 -20.52 -17.41 30.53
N THR A 230 -20.12 -18.28 29.60
CA THR A 230 -21.05 -19.18 28.88
C THR A 230 -21.36 -20.46 29.67
N LEU A 231 -20.53 -20.83 30.66
CA LEU A 231 -20.65 -22.07 31.44
C LEU A 231 -21.20 -21.87 32.86
N GLU A 232 -21.19 -20.65 33.40
CA GLU A 232 -21.84 -20.33 34.68
C GLU A 232 -23.31 -19.90 34.47
N GLY A 233 -24.15 -20.88 34.16
CA GLY A 233 -25.61 -20.71 34.15
C GLY A 233 -26.13 -20.38 35.56
N GLY A 234 -26.39 -19.10 35.84
CA GLY A 234 -26.82 -18.70 37.17
C GLY A 234 -27.26 -17.26 37.37
N HIS A 235 -28.06 -16.68 36.47
CA HIS A 235 -29.11 -15.68 36.79
C HIS A 235 -29.68 -15.06 35.49
N THR A 236 -30.79 -15.61 35.00
CA THR A 236 -31.36 -15.31 33.67
C THR A 236 -32.21 -14.04 33.59
N ASP A 237 -32.47 -13.33 34.69
CA ASP A 237 -33.59 -12.36 34.69
C ASP A 237 -33.17 -10.88 34.62
N ARG A 238 -31.86 -10.57 34.57
CA ARG A 238 -31.38 -9.17 34.47
C ARG A 238 -30.52 -8.84 33.24
N ILE A 239 -30.10 -9.82 32.45
CA ILE A 239 -29.14 -9.62 31.35
C ILE A 239 -29.82 -9.39 29.99
N LEU A 240 -31.10 -9.73 29.85
CA LEU A 240 -31.82 -9.58 28.57
C LEU A 240 -32.10 -8.12 28.17
N GLU A 241 -32.01 -7.16 29.08
CA GLU A 241 -32.17 -5.73 28.76
C GLU A 241 -30.84 -5.03 28.39
N ASP A 242 -29.68 -5.61 28.71
CA ASP A 242 -28.39 -4.88 28.69
C ASP A 242 -27.48 -5.25 27.48
N ILE A 243 -27.87 -6.23 26.66
CA ILE A 243 -27.08 -6.66 25.48
C ILE A 243 -27.36 -5.77 24.25
N THR A 244 -28.39 -4.92 24.27
CA THR A 244 -28.82 -4.10 23.11
C THR A 244 -28.52 -2.60 23.21
N ASP A 245 -27.94 -2.11 24.30
CA ASP A 245 -27.72 -0.67 24.48
C ASP A 245 -26.43 -0.19 23.80
N ILE A 246 -26.60 0.44 22.64
CA ILE A 246 -25.52 1.09 21.90
C ILE A 246 -25.09 2.33 22.70
N PRO A 247 -23.79 2.47 23.05
CA PRO A 247 -23.31 3.57 23.86
C PRO A 247 -23.53 4.92 23.17
N GLU A 248 -23.91 5.93 23.95
CA GLU A 248 -24.15 7.31 23.53
C GLU A 248 -22.94 8.20 23.89
N LEU A 249 -22.59 9.15 23.01
CA LEU A 249 -21.59 10.18 23.28
C LEU A 249 -22.28 11.55 23.28
N ALA A 250 -22.18 12.29 24.38
CA ALA A 250 -22.86 13.57 24.52
C ALA A 250 -21.94 14.63 25.14
N ASP A 251 -21.79 15.76 24.44
CA ASP A 251 -20.85 16.83 24.79
C ASP A 251 -21.30 18.18 24.20
N THR A 252 -20.82 19.28 24.79
CA THR A 252 -20.94 20.61 24.17
C THR A 252 -19.87 20.77 23.09
N LEU A 253 -20.29 21.07 21.85
CA LEU A 253 -19.39 21.30 20.71
C LEU A 253 -19.76 22.58 19.96
N ARG A 254 -18.82 23.10 19.18
CA ARG A 254 -18.99 24.31 18.35
C ARG A 254 -19.38 23.95 16.92
N LEU A 255 -20.54 24.42 16.47
CA LEU A 255 -21.06 24.18 15.12
C LEU A 255 -20.84 25.39 14.21
N PHE A 256 -20.37 25.14 12.99
CA PHE A 256 -20.35 26.10 11.90
C PHE A 256 -20.95 25.47 10.63
N ARG A 257 -21.79 26.24 9.92
CA ARG A 257 -22.37 25.85 8.64
C ARG A 257 -22.22 26.97 7.61
N PRO A 258 -21.53 26.73 6.47
CA PRO A 258 -21.42 27.72 5.42
C PRO A 258 -22.79 27.90 4.72
N LYS A 259 -23.28 29.14 4.61
CA LYS A 259 -24.40 29.50 3.74
C LYS A 259 -23.91 30.41 2.62
N ARG A 260 -24.44 30.23 1.40
CA ARG A 260 -24.05 30.94 0.17
C ARG A 260 -23.99 32.48 0.25
N LEU A 261 -24.63 33.11 1.24
CA LEU A 261 -24.75 34.58 1.34
C LEU A 261 -24.38 35.18 2.72
N THR A 262 -24.10 34.38 3.76
CA THR A 262 -23.67 34.88 5.08
C THR A 262 -22.85 33.82 5.84
N LEU A 263 -21.62 34.12 6.23
CA LEU A 263 -20.82 33.27 7.14
C LEU A 263 -21.28 33.54 8.59
N ARG A 264 -21.95 32.58 9.22
CA ARG A 264 -22.28 32.68 10.66
C ARG A 264 -21.08 32.22 11.50
N PRO A 265 -20.75 32.85 12.64
CA PRO A 265 -19.67 32.38 13.50
C PRO A 265 -20.01 31.02 14.11
N TYR A 266 -18.99 30.31 14.61
CA TYR A 266 -19.16 29.11 15.43
C TYR A 266 -20.09 29.41 16.61
N LYS A 267 -21.01 28.49 16.89
CA LYS A 267 -21.91 28.57 18.05
C LYS A 267 -21.91 27.26 18.82
N ASP A 268 -21.99 27.36 20.13
CA ASP A 268 -22.03 26.21 21.03
C ASP A 268 -23.41 25.58 21.00
N TYR A 269 -23.46 24.25 20.91
CA TYR A 269 -24.65 23.45 21.03
C TYR A 269 -24.33 22.18 21.83
N TRP A 270 -25.36 21.56 22.39
CA TRP A 270 -25.25 20.25 23.02
C TRP A 270 -25.44 19.18 21.96
N PHE A 271 -24.41 18.38 21.71
CA PHE A 271 -24.43 17.31 20.72
C PHE A 271 -24.65 15.96 21.40
N VAL A 272 -25.41 15.09 20.74
CA VAL A 272 -25.65 13.71 21.12
C VAL A 272 -25.40 12.83 19.90
N PHE A 273 -24.46 11.91 20.03
CA PHE A 273 -24.14 10.89 19.05
C PHE A 273 -24.73 9.56 19.51
N LYS A 274 -25.64 9.02 18.70
CA LYS A 274 -26.24 7.70 18.95
C LYS A 274 -26.33 6.94 17.63
N ASP A 275 -26.02 5.65 17.68
CA ASP A 275 -25.98 4.76 16.52
C ASP A 275 -25.03 5.24 15.41
N THR A 276 -25.58 5.80 14.34
CA THR A 276 -24.86 6.36 13.19
C THR A 276 -25.24 7.83 12.92
N THR A 277 -25.76 8.51 13.94
CA THR A 277 -26.46 9.78 13.79
C THR A 277 -26.03 10.78 14.86
N ILE A 278 -25.85 12.03 14.45
CA ILE A 278 -25.59 13.14 15.36
C ILE A 278 -26.84 14.00 15.45
N SER A 279 -27.35 14.21 16.66
CA SER A 279 -28.41 15.16 16.96
C SER A 279 -27.83 16.30 17.80
N TYR A 280 -28.29 17.53 17.63
CA TYR A 280 -27.85 18.62 18.50
C TYR A 280 -28.98 19.55 18.93
N TYR A 281 -28.78 20.15 20.10
CA TYR A 281 -29.77 20.91 20.85
C TYR A 281 -29.17 22.24 21.31
N LYS A 282 -30.02 23.18 21.70
CA LYS A 282 -29.57 24.50 22.18
C LYS A 282 -28.67 24.38 23.41
N ASN A 283 -28.98 23.46 24.30
CA ASN A 283 -28.29 23.17 25.55
C ASN A 283 -28.68 21.75 26.03
N LYS A 284 -28.04 21.29 27.11
CA LYS A 284 -28.24 19.95 27.66
C LYS A 284 -29.67 19.72 28.15
N GLU A 285 -30.32 20.75 28.69
CA GLU A 285 -31.70 20.66 29.19
C GLU A 285 -32.71 20.44 28.06
N ALA A 286 -32.43 20.97 26.86
CA ALA A 286 -33.26 20.78 25.68
C ALA A 286 -33.08 19.41 25.02
N ALA A 287 -32.11 18.58 25.46
CA ALA A 287 -31.84 17.26 24.88
C ALA A 287 -32.96 16.23 25.07
N GLN A 288 -33.91 16.52 25.97
CA GLN A 288 -35.13 15.70 26.17
C GLN A 288 -36.25 16.03 25.17
N GLY A 289 -36.12 17.12 24.42
CA GLY A 289 -37.09 17.55 23.41
C GLY A 289 -36.67 17.17 21.99
N GLU A 290 -37.26 17.83 20.98
CA GLU A 290 -36.86 17.63 19.58
C GLU A 290 -35.49 18.26 19.27
N PRO A 291 -34.61 17.57 18.52
CA PRO A 291 -33.33 18.11 18.11
C PRO A 291 -33.52 19.27 17.12
N ILE A 292 -32.59 20.24 17.17
CA ILE A 292 -32.58 21.35 16.21
C ILE A 292 -32.37 20.81 14.80
N ASP A 293 -31.54 19.78 14.66
CA ASP A 293 -31.29 19.08 13.41
C ASP A 293 -30.63 17.73 13.70
N GLN A 294 -30.70 16.82 12.73
CA GLN A 294 -30.20 15.45 12.84
C GLN A 294 -29.37 15.08 11.60
N LEU A 295 -28.11 14.74 11.83
CA LEU A 295 -27.12 14.45 10.79
C LEU A 295 -26.91 12.94 10.68
N HIS A 296 -27.38 12.37 9.57
CA HIS A 296 -27.17 10.96 9.24
C HIS A 296 -25.78 10.80 8.61
N LEU A 297 -24.90 10.07 9.28
CA LEU A 297 -23.49 10.03 8.90
C LEU A 297 -23.16 8.93 7.90
N ARG A 298 -24.07 7.98 7.62
CA ARG A 298 -23.77 6.87 6.69
C ARG A 298 -23.38 7.40 5.32
N GLY A 299 -22.21 7.00 4.83
CA GLY A 299 -21.66 7.46 3.55
C GLY A 299 -21.14 8.90 3.56
N CYS A 300 -21.01 9.55 4.72
CA CYS A 300 -20.40 10.88 4.81
C CYS A 300 -18.87 10.82 4.72
N GLU A 301 -18.26 11.88 4.20
CA GLU A 301 -16.81 12.04 4.26
C GLU A 301 -16.43 12.80 5.54
N VAL A 302 -15.51 12.23 6.32
CA VAL A 302 -15.05 12.79 7.59
C VAL A 302 -13.62 13.32 7.41
N VAL A 303 -13.49 14.64 7.31
CA VAL A 303 -12.22 15.34 7.05
C VAL A 303 -11.71 16.01 8.32
N PRO A 304 -10.46 15.76 8.77
CA PRO A 304 -9.90 16.42 9.94
C PRO A 304 -9.50 17.87 9.65
N ASP A 305 -9.83 18.79 10.55
CA ASP A 305 -9.39 20.19 10.56
C ASP A 305 -8.67 20.48 11.88
N VAL A 306 -7.47 19.91 12.03
CA VAL A 306 -6.69 19.95 13.27
C VAL A 306 -5.39 20.73 13.15
N ASN A 307 -5.17 21.62 14.12
CA ASN A 307 -3.88 22.20 14.44
C ASN A 307 -3.66 22.07 15.96
N VAL A 308 -2.72 21.22 16.35
CA VAL A 308 -2.43 20.90 17.76
C VAL A 308 -1.82 22.11 18.48
N THR A 309 -0.90 22.82 17.82
CA THR A 309 -0.25 24.05 18.33
C THR A 309 -1.26 25.14 18.64
N ASP A 310 -2.23 25.36 17.74
CA ASP A 310 -3.26 26.38 17.89
C ASP A 310 -4.49 25.89 18.67
N LYS A 311 -4.43 24.69 19.27
CA LYS A 311 -5.55 24.03 19.97
C LYS A 311 -6.85 24.05 19.13
N LYS A 312 -6.71 23.83 17.82
CA LYS A 312 -7.81 23.75 16.87
C LYS A 312 -8.11 22.28 16.63
N PHE A 313 -9.25 21.80 17.13
CA PHE A 313 -9.68 20.41 16.98
C PHE A 313 -11.02 20.35 16.23
N GLY A 314 -10.96 20.52 14.91
CA GLY A 314 -12.14 20.54 14.03
C GLY A 314 -12.36 19.24 13.25
N ILE A 315 -13.62 18.94 12.97
CA ILE A 315 -14.10 17.85 12.12
C ILE A 315 -15.02 18.46 11.06
N LYS A 316 -14.65 18.32 9.79
CA LYS A 316 -15.51 18.68 8.66
C LYS A 316 -16.24 17.43 8.18
N LEU A 317 -17.57 17.50 8.16
CA LEU A 317 -18.47 16.45 7.68
C LEU A 317 -19.07 16.87 6.34
N LEU A 318 -18.94 16.01 5.33
CA LEU A 318 -19.60 16.16 4.03
C LEU A 318 -20.74 15.14 3.95
N LEU A 319 -21.97 15.62 4.18
CA LEU A 319 -23.16 14.77 4.22
C LEU A 319 -23.79 14.71 2.82
N PRO A 320 -23.97 13.51 2.23
CA PRO A 320 -24.63 13.37 0.94
C PRO A 320 -26.12 13.70 1.05
N VAL A 321 -26.61 14.64 0.23
CA VAL A 321 -28.03 15.01 0.12
C VAL A 321 -28.47 14.99 -1.35
N ALA A 322 -29.78 14.92 -1.62
CA ALA A 322 -30.30 14.75 -2.98
C ALA A 322 -29.84 15.84 -3.98
N ASP A 323 -29.56 17.06 -3.50
CA ASP A 323 -29.13 18.23 -4.29
C ASP A 323 -27.63 18.59 -4.13
N GLY A 324 -26.79 17.66 -3.66
CA GLY A 324 -25.34 17.84 -3.55
C GLY A 324 -24.74 17.38 -2.22
N MET A 325 -23.74 18.10 -1.71
CA MET A 325 -23.11 17.82 -0.42
C MET A 325 -23.45 18.92 0.59
N ASN A 326 -23.96 18.55 1.75
CA ASN A 326 -24.16 19.45 2.88
C ASN A 326 -22.91 19.45 3.76
N GLU A 327 -22.24 20.60 3.86
CA GLU A 327 -21.02 20.74 4.67
C GLU A 327 -21.34 21.20 6.10
N VAL A 328 -20.80 20.47 7.08
CA VAL A 328 -20.95 20.80 8.50
C VAL A 328 -19.59 20.76 9.19
N TYR A 329 -19.27 21.78 9.98
CA TYR A 329 -18.02 21.87 10.72
C TYR A 329 -18.32 21.81 12.21
N ILE A 330 -17.75 20.81 12.88
CA ILE A 330 -17.85 20.61 14.32
C ILE A 330 -16.48 20.86 14.93
N ARG A 331 -16.39 21.64 16.00
CA ARG A 331 -15.15 21.91 16.70
C ARG A 331 -15.26 21.47 18.16
N CYS A 332 -14.29 20.65 18.55
CA CYS A 332 -14.09 20.14 19.91
C CYS A 332 -13.16 21.07 20.69
N ASP A 333 -13.16 20.91 22.00
CA ASP A 333 -12.41 21.76 22.93
C ASP A 333 -11.03 21.20 23.28
N ASN A 334 -10.86 19.89 23.25
CA ASN A 334 -9.59 19.23 23.58
C ASN A 334 -9.37 17.96 22.74
N GLU A 335 -8.14 17.44 22.80
CA GLU A 335 -7.68 16.28 22.04
C GLU A 335 -8.49 15.02 22.34
N ASN A 336 -8.80 14.77 23.62
CA ASN A 336 -9.55 13.59 24.05
C ASN A 336 -10.99 13.61 23.54
N GLN A 337 -11.65 14.77 23.62
CA GLN A 337 -12.99 14.96 23.07
C GLN A 337 -12.96 14.78 21.56
N TYR A 338 -12.02 15.43 20.87
CA TYR A 338 -11.87 15.26 19.42
C TYR A 338 -11.63 13.81 18.99
N ALA A 339 -10.77 13.07 19.71
CA ALA A 339 -10.48 11.68 19.38
C ALA A 339 -11.75 10.80 19.45
N LYS A 340 -12.54 10.94 20.53
CA LYS A 340 -13.82 10.23 20.70
C LYS A 340 -14.80 10.57 19.58
N TRP A 341 -15.04 11.86 19.35
CA TRP A 341 -16.01 12.33 18.36
C TRP A 341 -15.60 12.00 16.93
N LYS A 342 -14.31 12.09 16.60
CA LYS A 342 -13.79 11.73 15.29
C LYS A 342 -13.88 10.22 15.05
N ALA A 343 -13.48 9.38 16.01
CA ALA A 343 -13.60 7.93 15.91
C ALA A 343 -15.06 7.51 15.66
N ALA A 344 -15.99 8.11 16.41
CA ALA A 344 -17.42 7.88 16.24
C ALA A 344 -17.89 8.23 14.82
N CYS A 345 -17.50 9.40 14.30
CA CYS A 345 -17.85 9.82 12.94
C CYS A 345 -17.27 8.89 11.87
N ILE A 346 -16.01 8.43 12.02
CA ILE A 346 -15.35 7.49 11.09
C ILE A 346 -16.06 6.13 11.05
N LEU A 347 -16.52 5.64 12.20
CA LEU A 347 -17.28 4.38 12.24
C LEU A 347 -18.67 4.55 11.63
N ALA A 348 -19.38 5.62 11.97
CA ALA A 348 -20.72 5.85 11.45
C ALA A 348 -20.75 6.14 9.95
N SER A 349 -19.71 6.73 9.37
CA SER A 349 -19.60 6.86 7.91
C SER A 349 -19.56 5.53 7.18
N LYS A 350 -19.00 4.50 7.83
CA LYS A 350 -18.98 3.11 7.37
C LYS A 350 -20.21 2.30 7.81
N GLY A 351 -21.18 2.93 8.46
CA GLY A 351 -22.39 2.28 8.98
C GLY A 351 -22.18 1.46 10.26
N LYS A 352 -21.03 1.59 10.94
CA LYS A 352 -20.72 0.92 12.21
C LYS A 352 -21.04 1.83 13.40
N THR A 353 -21.42 1.24 14.53
CA THR A 353 -21.76 1.98 15.77
C THR A 353 -20.60 1.98 16.76
N MET A 354 -20.70 2.76 17.84
CA MET A 354 -19.70 2.78 18.92
C MET A 354 -19.70 1.53 19.80
N ALA A 355 -20.67 0.63 19.63
CA ALA A 355 -20.72 -0.66 20.33
C ALA A 355 -19.66 -1.65 19.83
N TYR A 356 -19.08 -1.42 18.64
CA TYR A 356 -18.05 -2.29 18.07
C TYR A 356 -16.71 -2.10 18.80
N SER A 357 -15.97 -3.19 19.00
CA SER A 357 -14.64 -3.19 19.63
C SER A 357 -13.66 -2.23 18.95
N SER A 358 -13.81 -2.03 17.64
CA SER A 358 -13.02 -1.09 16.84
C SER A 358 -13.13 0.38 17.27
N TYR A 359 -14.15 0.77 18.03
CA TYR A 359 -14.27 2.15 18.51
C TYR A 359 -13.14 2.52 19.48
N LYS A 360 -12.85 1.64 20.46
CA LYS A 360 -11.82 1.90 21.46
C LYS A 360 -10.43 1.98 20.84
N SER A 361 -10.11 1.10 19.88
CA SER A 361 -8.84 1.12 19.16
C SER A 361 -8.72 2.35 18.27
N GLU A 362 -9.77 2.75 17.55
CA GLU A 362 -9.77 3.96 16.74
C GLU A 362 -9.54 5.24 17.57
N VAL A 363 -10.14 5.33 18.77
CA VAL A 363 -9.89 6.44 19.70
C VAL A 363 -8.42 6.50 20.11
N LYS A 364 -7.82 5.37 20.49
CA LYS A 364 -6.39 5.28 20.83
C LYS A 364 -5.51 5.69 19.66
N ASN A 365 -5.79 5.20 18.45
CA ASN A 365 -5.03 5.54 17.24
C ASN A 365 -5.05 7.04 16.97
N ILE A 366 -6.21 7.70 17.12
CA ILE A 366 -6.33 9.14 16.94
C ILE A 366 -5.57 9.91 18.03
N GLN A 367 -5.61 9.46 19.28
CA GLN A 367 -4.85 10.07 20.37
C GLN A 367 -3.34 10.00 20.12
N SER A 368 -2.82 8.82 19.75
CA SER A 368 -1.41 8.64 19.40
C SER A 368 -0.98 9.55 18.24
N PHE A 369 -1.83 9.69 17.22
CA PHE A 369 -1.57 10.60 16.10
C PHE A 369 -1.49 12.09 16.52
N LEU A 370 -2.33 12.52 17.47
CA LEU A 370 -2.28 13.90 18.00
C LEU A 370 -1.02 14.14 18.83
N GLN A 371 -0.62 13.16 19.65
CA GLN A 371 0.61 13.22 20.43
C GLN A 371 1.83 13.34 19.53
N MET A 372 1.92 12.55 18.46
CA MET A 372 3.00 12.68 17.46
C MET A 372 3.05 14.07 16.83
N LYS A 373 1.89 14.69 16.54
CA LYS A 373 1.82 16.06 16.02
C LYS A 373 2.16 17.15 17.04
N SER A 374 1.97 16.88 18.33
CA SER A 374 2.37 17.77 19.42
C SER A 374 3.89 17.83 19.64
N LEU A 375 4.60 16.78 19.21
CA LEU A 375 6.06 16.64 19.30
C LEU A 375 6.79 17.24 18.08
N ALA A 376 6.06 17.78 17.10
CA ALA A 376 6.64 18.54 16.01
C ALA A 376 7.03 19.95 16.49
N PRO A 377 8.24 20.45 16.18
CA PRO A 377 8.68 21.76 16.67
C PRO A 377 7.83 22.89 16.08
N PRO A 378 7.61 24.00 16.82
CA PRO A 378 6.84 25.13 16.35
C PRO A 378 7.47 25.81 15.12
N PRO A 379 6.67 26.48 14.27
CA PRO A 379 7.17 27.08 13.04
C PRO A 379 8.11 28.24 13.37
N GLY A 380 9.40 28.09 13.04
CA GLY A 380 10.43 29.11 13.26
C GLY A 380 11.72 28.62 13.91
N GLN A 381 11.83 27.33 14.25
CA GLN A 381 13.11 26.68 14.52
C GLN A 381 13.43 25.73 13.37
N GLU A 382 14.65 25.81 12.87
CA GLU A 382 15.19 24.89 11.86
C GLU A 382 14.87 23.45 12.26
N ALA A 383 14.49 22.66 11.26
CA ALA A 383 14.22 21.23 11.44
C ALA A 383 15.34 20.62 12.29
N PRO A 384 15.04 19.69 13.22
CA PRO A 384 16.10 18.93 13.84
C PRO A 384 16.93 18.33 12.72
N ASP A 385 18.24 18.49 12.82
CA ASP A 385 19.24 18.04 11.87
C ASP A 385 19.08 16.52 11.62
N VAL A 386 18.26 16.18 10.63
CA VAL A 386 18.20 14.88 9.95
C VAL A 386 19.02 14.97 8.65
N GLU A 387 20.01 15.87 8.57
CA GLU A 387 20.92 15.97 7.42
C GLU A 387 22.16 15.09 7.55
N ASN A 388 22.32 14.36 8.66
CA ASN A 388 23.43 13.42 8.85
C ASN A 388 23.00 11.94 8.86
N MET A 389 22.07 11.55 7.98
CA MET A 389 22.29 10.26 7.32
C MET A 389 23.28 10.53 6.20
N ASP A 390 24.40 9.82 6.20
CA ASP A 390 25.37 9.81 5.11
C ASP A 390 24.64 9.24 3.87
N MET A 391 23.91 10.11 3.17
CA MET A 391 22.96 9.72 2.12
C MET A 391 23.76 9.19 0.96
N ASN A 392 23.80 7.86 0.84
CA ASN A 392 24.47 7.19 -0.27
C ASN A 392 23.63 7.33 -1.54
N ALA A 393 23.64 8.52 -2.15
CA ALA A 393 22.85 8.86 -3.33
C ALA A 393 23.11 7.93 -4.53
N GLU A 394 24.27 7.27 -4.56
CA GLU A 394 24.67 6.34 -5.62
C GLU A 394 23.88 5.03 -5.60
N CYS A 395 23.20 4.67 -4.49
CA CYS A 395 22.35 3.47 -4.44
C CYS A 395 20.97 3.66 -5.10
N PHE A 396 20.62 4.90 -5.48
CA PHE A 396 19.33 5.26 -6.07
C PHE A 396 19.38 5.47 -7.60
N VAL A 397 20.54 5.29 -8.22
CA VAL A 397 20.76 5.54 -9.65
C VAL A 397 21.50 4.38 -10.31
N SER A 398 21.46 4.29 -11.64
CA SER A 398 22.21 3.28 -12.37
C SER A 398 23.74 3.43 -12.14
N PRO A 399 24.52 2.33 -12.16
CA PRO A 399 25.97 2.41 -12.01
C PRO A 399 26.67 3.29 -13.07
N ARG A 400 26.09 3.42 -14.27
CA ARG A 400 26.59 4.31 -15.32
C ARG A 400 26.35 5.79 -14.97
N TYR A 401 25.16 6.11 -14.46
CA TYR A 401 24.82 7.47 -14.03
C TYR A 401 25.64 7.90 -12.81
N ALA A 402 25.81 7.01 -11.82
CA ALA A 402 26.64 7.26 -10.65
C ALA A 402 28.08 7.66 -11.03
N LYS A 403 28.70 6.97 -11.99
CA LYS A 403 30.06 7.27 -12.48
C LYS A 403 30.20 8.63 -13.18
N LYS A 404 29.10 9.19 -13.70
CA LYS A 404 29.11 10.48 -14.43
C LYS A 404 29.12 11.69 -13.49
N HIS A 405 28.63 11.53 -12.26
CA HIS A 405 28.42 12.62 -11.32
C HIS A 405 29.28 12.47 -10.06
N LYS A 406 29.67 13.60 -9.45
CA LYS A 406 30.31 13.57 -8.12
C LYS A 406 29.25 13.26 -7.07
N THR A 407 29.55 12.40 -6.10
CA THR A 407 28.63 11.96 -5.03
C THR A 407 27.90 13.12 -4.35
N LYS A 408 28.63 14.19 -3.98
CA LYS A 408 28.03 15.38 -3.35
C LYS A 408 27.04 16.11 -4.25
N GLN A 409 27.38 16.29 -5.53
CA GLN A 409 26.50 16.97 -6.49
C GLN A 409 25.23 16.16 -6.74
N LEU A 410 25.38 14.83 -6.80
CA LEU A 410 24.26 13.91 -6.96
C LEU A 410 23.31 13.99 -5.76
N ALA A 411 23.85 13.96 -4.53
CA ALA A 411 23.06 14.09 -3.31
C ALA A 411 22.28 15.42 -3.25
N THR A 412 22.92 16.54 -3.58
CA THR A 412 22.24 17.85 -3.62
C THR A 412 21.08 17.87 -4.62
N ARG A 413 21.31 17.42 -5.86
CA ARG A 413 20.28 17.36 -6.89
C ARG A 413 19.12 16.44 -6.51
N LEU A 414 19.44 15.34 -5.84
CA LEU A 414 18.45 14.36 -5.39
C LEU A 414 17.55 14.94 -4.29
N LEU A 415 18.12 15.68 -3.34
CA LEU A 415 17.37 16.38 -2.29
C LEU A 415 16.51 17.52 -2.86
N GLU A 416 17.01 18.28 -3.85
CA GLU A 416 16.22 19.29 -4.55
C GLU A 416 15.00 18.67 -5.24
N ALA A 417 15.17 17.55 -5.94
CA ALA A 417 14.07 16.84 -6.57
C ALA A 417 13.08 16.26 -5.54
N HIS A 418 13.58 15.80 -4.38
CA HIS A 418 12.77 15.24 -3.29
C HIS A 418 11.77 16.25 -2.69
N GLN A 419 12.13 17.54 -2.60
CA GLN A 419 11.23 18.57 -2.05
C GLN A 419 9.88 18.63 -2.78
N ASN A 420 9.87 18.35 -4.09
CA ASN A 420 8.65 18.36 -4.92
C ASN A 420 7.70 17.20 -4.63
N ILE A 421 8.19 16.14 -3.99
CA ILE A 421 7.45 14.89 -3.74
C ILE A 421 7.33 14.55 -2.25
N ALA A 422 7.90 15.35 -1.35
CA ALA A 422 7.98 15.07 0.09
C ALA A 422 6.61 14.90 0.80
N ARG A 423 5.51 15.31 0.14
CA ARG A 423 4.14 15.19 0.66
C ARG A 423 3.41 13.93 0.21
N LEU A 424 4.01 13.12 -0.65
CA LEU A 424 3.37 11.90 -1.14
C LEU A 424 3.30 10.85 -0.04
N SER A 425 2.24 10.04 -0.06
CA SER A 425 2.21 8.82 0.75
C SER A 425 3.15 7.76 0.13
N LEU A 426 3.49 6.72 0.89
CA LEU A 426 4.30 5.60 0.41
C LEU A 426 3.69 5.00 -0.87
N MET A 427 2.37 4.80 -0.85
CA MET A 427 1.66 4.20 -1.96
C MET A 427 1.56 5.14 -3.16
N ASP A 428 1.31 6.43 -2.94
CA ASP A 428 1.30 7.41 -4.04
C ASP A 428 2.68 7.54 -4.68
N ALA A 429 3.76 7.46 -3.90
CA ALA A 429 5.12 7.49 -4.43
C ALA A 429 5.40 6.26 -5.32
N LYS A 430 5.02 5.04 -4.89
CA LYS A 430 5.11 3.82 -5.71
C LYS A 430 4.30 3.96 -6.99
N MET A 431 3.06 4.45 -6.90
CA MET A 431 2.18 4.67 -8.06
C MET A 431 2.75 5.69 -9.05
N ARG A 432 3.31 6.81 -8.57
CA ARG A 432 3.96 7.80 -9.45
C ARG A 432 5.20 7.24 -10.13
N PHE A 433 5.98 6.41 -9.44
CA PHE A 433 7.13 5.71 -10.05
C PHE A 433 6.65 4.83 -11.21
N ILE A 434 5.60 4.03 -10.99
CA ILE A 434 5.03 3.15 -12.01
C ILE A 434 4.49 3.95 -13.20
N GLN A 435 3.77 5.04 -12.96
CA GLN A 435 3.22 5.90 -14.02
C GLN A 435 4.32 6.52 -14.89
N ALA A 436 5.39 7.02 -14.27
CA ALA A 436 6.56 7.53 -15.00
C ALA A 436 7.29 6.43 -15.77
N TRP A 437 7.37 5.21 -15.23
CA TRP A 437 7.96 4.08 -15.93
C TRP A 437 7.12 3.61 -17.13
N GLN A 438 5.79 3.66 -17.03
CA GLN A 438 4.90 3.32 -18.15
C GLN A 438 5.03 4.29 -19.32
N SER A 439 5.24 5.60 -19.06
CA SER A 439 5.41 6.57 -20.13
C SER A 439 6.68 6.27 -20.95
N LEU A 440 7.78 5.86 -20.32
CA LEU A 440 9.01 5.43 -21.00
C LEU A 440 8.78 4.23 -21.92
N GLN A 441 8.07 3.21 -21.45
CA GLN A 441 7.83 2.00 -22.24
C GLN A 441 6.90 2.23 -23.42
N SER A 442 5.92 3.13 -23.28
CA SER A 442 5.06 3.52 -24.39
C SER A 442 5.88 4.13 -25.53
N LEU A 443 6.87 4.97 -25.19
CA LEU A 443 7.79 5.60 -26.14
C LEU A 443 8.74 4.57 -26.79
N ALA A 444 9.28 3.64 -26.01
CA ALA A 444 10.16 2.58 -26.52
C ALA A 444 9.46 1.62 -27.50
N SER A 445 8.19 1.32 -27.25
CA SER A 445 7.36 0.45 -28.12
C SER A 445 7.11 1.08 -29.49
N THR A 446 6.98 2.40 -29.57
CA THR A 446 6.85 3.13 -30.83
C THR A 446 8.14 3.17 -31.65
N THR A 447 9.30 3.27 -31.00
CA THR A 447 10.61 3.41 -31.65
C THR A 447 11.15 2.08 -32.20
N THR A 448 10.90 0.96 -31.51
CA THR A 448 11.43 -0.36 -31.90
C THR A 448 10.87 -0.86 -33.24
N LEU A 449 9.59 -0.62 -33.55
CA LEU A 449 8.98 -1.10 -34.79
C LEU A 449 9.41 -0.30 -36.04
N SER A 450 9.63 1.01 -35.88
CA SER A 450 10.11 1.89 -36.94
C SER A 450 11.60 1.68 -37.22
N ASP A 451 12.42 1.50 -36.17
CA ASP A 451 13.87 1.45 -36.28
C ASP A 451 14.37 0.10 -36.79
N LEU A 452 13.68 -1.00 -36.44
CA LEU A 452 13.97 -2.33 -36.99
C LEU A 452 13.64 -2.43 -38.50
N LYS A 453 12.62 -1.70 -38.97
CA LYS A 453 12.30 -1.57 -40.40
C LYS A 453 13.27 -0.63 -41.12
N ALA A 454 13.65 0.48 -40.51
CA ALA A 454 14.59 1.45 -41.08
C ALA A 454 16.03 0.92 -41.18
N ALA A 455 16.46 0.07 -40.23
CA ALA A 455 17.82 -0.48 -40.18
C ALA A 455 18.08 -1.66 -41.16
N GLY A 456 17.11 -2.05 -41.99
CA GLY A 456 17.30 -3.09 -43.02
C GLY A 456 17.69 -4.48 -42.49
N LYS A 457 17.43 -4.76 -41.20
CA LYS A 457 17.85 -6.00 -40.51
C LYS A 457 16.77 -7.08 -40.40
N THR A 458 15.68 -6.98 -41.16
CA THR A 458 14.68 -8.07 -41.26
C THR A 458 14.98 -8.97 -42.46
N LYS A 459 15.95 -9.88 -42.31
CA LYS A 459 15.90 -11.14 -43.04
C LYS A 459 15.19 -12.17 -42.17
N SER A 460 13.99 -12.55 -42.60
CA SER A 460 13.25 -13.74 -42.14
C SER A 460 12.87 -13.78 -40.65
N TRP A 461 11.83 -13.02 -40.29
CA TRP A 461 10.99 -13.39 -39.14
C TRP A 461 9.52 -13.27 -39.53
N ALA A 462 9.14 -14.03 -40.56
CA ALA A 462 7.76 -14.28 -40.90
C ALA A 462 7.58 -15.80 -40.85
N SER A 463 7.02 -16.28 -39.73
CA SER A 463 6.24 -17.52 -39.56
C SER A 463 6.41 -18.04 -38.13
N ARG A 464 5.58 -17.53 -37.20
CA ARG A 464 5.00 -18.23 -36.04
C ARG A 464 4.43 -17.19 -35.07
N THR A 465 3.30 -16.64 -35.44
CA THR A 465 2.33 -15.97 -34.55
C THR A 465 1.09 -15.76 -35.39
N THR A 466 0.44 -16.87 -35.69
CA THR A 466 -0.92 -16.97 -36.26
C THR A 466 -1.37 -18.40 -36.03
N ALA A 467 -1.89 -18.63 -34.83
CA ALA A 467 -2.93 -19.57 -34.47
C ALA A 467 -3.18 -19.41 -32.97
#